data_AF-A0A529LET0-F1
#
_entry.id   AF-A0A529LET0-F1
#
_cell.length_a   1.000
_cell.length_b   1.000
_cell.length_c   1.000
_cell.angle_alpha   90.00
_cell.angle_beta   90.00
_cell.angle_gamma   90.00
#
_symmetry.space_group_name_H-M   'P 1'
#
loop_
_entity.id
_entity.type
_entity.pdbx_description
1 polymer ?
#
loop_
_entity_poly.entity_id
_entity_poly.type
_entity_poly.pdbx_seq_one_letter_code
_entity_poly.pdbx_strand_id
1 'polypeptide(L)' 'DGRLQTNIGKVSALDEAVATFNASGRRNGKTVIRVRP' A
#
# COMPACT_ATOMS: atom_id res chain seq x y z
N ASP A 1 2.36 -5.20 -26.41
CA ASP A 1 1.05 -5.29 -25.75
C ASP A 1 1.15 -4.69 -24.34
N GLY A 2 1.14 -3.36 -24.26
CA GLY A 2 1.61 -2.60 -23.11
C GLY A 2 0.54 -2.34 -22.07
N ARG A 3 0.30 -3.30 -21.15
CA ARG A 3 -0.58 -3.05 -20.01
C ARG A 3 0.19 -2.36 -18.90
N LEU A 4 -0.29 -1.19 -18.46
CA LEU A 4 0.24 -0.51 -17.29
C LEU A 4 -0.10 -1.31 -16.04
N GLN A 5 0.92 -1.90 -15.41
CA GLN A 5 0.79 -2.54 -14.11
C GLN A 5 0.95 -1.49 -13.01
N THR A 6 0.07 -1.51 -12.01
CA THR A 6 0.25 -0.67 -10.82
C THR A 6 1.46 -1.17 -10.04
N ASN A 7 2.45 -0.29 -9.80
CA ASN A 7 3.57 -0.60 -8.91
C ASN A 7 3.09 -0.60 -7.46
N ILE A 8 2.79 -1.77 -6.90
CA ILE A 8 2.36 -1.95 -5.51
C ILE A 8 3.58 -2.31 -4.67
N GLY A 9 3.95 -1.44 -3.74
CA GLY A 9 5.10 -1.66 -2.85
C GLY A 9 4.74 -2.20 -1.46
N LYS A 10 3.49 -2.02 -1.01
CA LYS A 10 3.02 -2.47 0.31
C LYS A 10 1.54 -2.78 0.25
N VAL A 11 1.15 -3.91 0.83
CA VAL A 11 -0.24 -4.20 1.20
C VAL A 11 -0.29 -4.33 2.71
N SER A 12 -1.17 -3.59 3.37
CA SER A 12 -1.35 -3.61 4.84
C SER A 12 -2.79 -3.94 5.19
N ALA A 13 -2.98 -4.54 6.38
CA ALA A 13 -4.31 -4.70 6.95
C ALA A 13 -4.87 -3.36 7.43
N LEU A 14 -6.20 -3.30 7.59
CA LEU A 14 -6.88 -2.10 8.11
C LEU A 14 -6.39 -1.72 9.52
N ASP A 15 -6.11 -2.71 10.38
CA ASP A 15 -5.62 -2.49 11.75
C ASP A 15 -4.29 -1.73 11.80
N GLU A 16 -3.48 -1.86 10.75
CA GLU A 16 -2.18 -1.21 10.63
C GLU A 16 -2.20 0.07 9.78
N ALA A 17 -3.39 0.54 9.38
CA ALA A 17 -3.52 1.65 8.43
C ALA A 17 -2.87 2.93 8.96
N VAL A 18 -3.12 3.29 10.22
CA VAL A 18 -2.59 4.51 10.83
C VAL A 18 -1.06 4.48 10.90
N ALA A 19 -0.48 3.37 11.38
CA ALA A 19 0.97 3.18 11.41
C ALA A 19 1.57 3.19 9.99
N THR A 20 0.84 2.66 9.01
CA THR A 20 1.26 2.63 7.61
C THR A 20 1.33 4.01 6.98
N PHE A 21 0.41 4.92 7.31
CA PHE A 21 0.41 6.31 6.82
C PHE A 21 1.43 7.20 7.56
N ASN A 22 1.74 6.90 8.82
CA ASN A 22 2.68 7.68 9.63
C ASN A 22 4.12 7.14 9.60
N ALA A 23 4.45 6.21 8.70
CA ALA A 23 5.79 5.67 8.60
C ALA A 23 6.80 6.77 8.22
N SER A 24 7.91 6.85 8.94
CA SER A 24 8.98 7.85 8.72
C SER A 24 9.72 7.68 7.38
N GLY A 25 9.63 6.50 6.77
CA GLY A 25 10.26 6.17 5.50
C GLY A 25 9.30 6.26 4.31
N ARG A 26 9.77 6.84 3.20
CA ARG A 26 9.03 6.83 1.94
C ARG A 26 9.12 5.46 1.29
N ARG A 27 7.97 4.84 1.03
CA ARG A 27 7.89 3.58 0.26
C ARG A 27 7.85 3.86 -1.24
N ASN A 28 8.55 3.04 -2.00
CA ASN A 28 8.42 3.02 -3.46
C ASN A 28 7.11 2.34 -3.85
N GLY A 29 6.44 2.87 -4.87
CA GLY A 29 5.14 2.36 -5.32
C GLY A 29 3.98 2.76 -4.42
N LYS A 30 2.79 2.24 -4.74
CA LYS A 30 1.55 2.49 -4.01
C LYS A 30 1.46 1.58 -2.79
N THR A 31 0.85 2.12 -1.74
CA THR A 31 0.45 1.34 -0.56
C THR A 31 -1.05 1.08 -0.63
N VAL A 32 -1.46 -0.17 -0.45
CA VAL A 32 -2.86 -0.62 -0.47
C VAL A 32 -3.27 -1.06 0.93
N ILE A 33 -4.40 -0.56 1.43
CA ILE A 33 -5.01 -1.06 2.66
C ILE A 33 -6.10 -2.06 2.29
N ARG A 34 -5.91 -3.33 2.69
CA ARG A 34 -6.86 -4.40 2.43
C ARG A 34 -7.92 -4.43 3.53
N VAL A 35 -9.16 -4.25 3.14
CA VAL A 35 -10.34 -4.38 4.00
C VAL A 35 -11.08 -5.66 3.61
N ARG A 36 -11.40 -6.50 4.59
CA ARG A 36 -12.33 -7.64 4.43
C ARG A 36 -13.68 -7.22 5.03
N PRO A 37 -14.82 -7.62 4.44
CA PRO A 37 -16.12 -7.53 5.11
C PRO A 37 -16.12 -8.26 6.46
#